data_AF-A0A952WF87-F1
#
_entry.id   AF-A0A952WF87-F1
#
_cell.length_a   1.000
_cell.length_b   1.000
_cell.length_c   1.000
_cell.angle_alpha   90.00
_cell.angle_beta   90.00
_cell.angle_gamma   90.00
#
_symmetry.space_group_name_H-M   'P 1'
#
loop_
_entity.id
_entity.type
_entity.pdbx_description
1 polymer ?
#
loop_
_entity_poly.entity_id
_entity_poly.type
_entity_poly.pdbx_seq_one_letter_code
_entity_poly.pdbx_strand_id
1 'polypeptide(L)'
;MTTTSSSSWTDRAFRRLRLLAGPAALLAATSGTCAQYVGAPGRIIWWGNTQAAPANMAPPPGVYTTLAVNSSHGLALRPDGTMVGWGANFFGQSTPQPGVYTQVAAGLDHSVALRSDGVAVSWGRNLFGEATTPPGTFVQISAGYSSSAGVRPDGSIHVWGGLGGTPVPPGTYRFVHVGGGGYIGAIRTDGTLVTWGPSLPVIPGEFMSAHFNCISVALRTDGTAVTFGYAQCNPQNYPAPPGTFIQLSQSSGGGFAALRDDGVIVPWGPHHPSVFNVPSGRFSLVAMGPEFGYAIQPCYANCDNSTSGSLLTANDFQCFLNKFAAGDTYANCDGSTGTPSLTANDFQCFLNRFAEGCQ
;
A
#
# COMPACT_ATOMS: atom_id res chain seq x y z
N MET A 1 28.33 -28.45 -41.56
CA MET A 1 27.35 -28.69 -40.48
C MET A 1 27.27 -27.43 -39.64
N THR A 2 26.08 -26.81 -39.65
CA THR A 2 25.48 -25.96 -38.58
C THR A 2 26.36 -24.88 -37.93
N THR A 3 26.29 -23.63 -38.42
CA THR A 3 25.48 -22.46 -37.96
C THR A 3 26.11 -21.71 -36.77
N THR A 4 26.84 -20.59 -37.02
CA THR A 4 26.41 -19.15 -36.99
C THR A 4 26.23 -18.60 -35.57
N SER A 5 26.60 -17.38 -35.16
CA SER A 5 27.26 -16.19 -35.73
C SER A 5 27.29 -15.16 -34.57
N SER A 6 28.44 -14.67 -34.11
CA SER A 6 29.08 -13.40 -34.47
C SER A 6 28.35 -12.10 -34.08
N SER A 7 28.97 -11.37 -33.15
CA SER A 7 29.41 -9.96 -33.27
C SER A 7 28.43 -8.83 -33.68
N SER A 8 28.23 -7.92 -32.72
CA SER A 8 28.42 -6.45 -32.78
C SER A 8 27.86 -5.59 -33.94
N TRP A 9 27.05 -4.60 -33.51
CA TRP A 9 27.01 -3.18 -33.90
C TRP A 9 26.74 -2.79 -35.37
N THR A 10 25.47 -2.49 -35.69
CA THR A 10 25.08 -1.34 -36.55
C THR A 10 23.67 -0.85 -36.22
N ASP A 11 23.62 0.25 -35.45
CA ASP A 11 22.82 1.46 -35.63
C ASP A 11 21.64 1.46 -36.65
N ARG A 12 20.41 1.66 -36.16
CA ARG A 12 19.41 2.67 -36.62
C ARG A 12 17.99 2.36 -36.10
N ALA A 13 17.59 3.02 -35.01
CA ALA A 13 16.24 3.60 -34.81
C ALA A 13 16.12 4.33 -33.45
N PHE A 14 17.13 5.08 -33.02
CA PHE A 14 16.95 6.04 -31.91
C PHE A 14 16.46 7.39 -32.45
N ARG A 15 15.18 7.48 -32.79
CA ARG A 15 14.44 8.76 -32.84
C ARG A 15 13.01 8.57 -32.37
N ARG A 16 12.73 9.21 -31.23
CA ARG A 16 11.41 9.51 -30.64
C ARG A 16 10.53 8.30 -30.27
N LEU A 17 10.75 7.80 -29.06
CA LEU A 17 9.63 7.45 -28.18
C LEU A 17 9.98 8.02 -26.81
N ARG A 18 9.20 9.00 -26.34
CA ARG A 18 9.27 9.46 -24.95
C ARG A 18 8.90 8.26 -24.08
N LEU A 19 9.82 7.83 -23.22
CA LEU A 19 9.55 6.88 -22.13
C LEU A 19 8.42 7.46 -21.28
N LEU A 20 7.21 6.92 -21.43
CA LEU A 20 6.09 7.17 -20.53
C LEU A 20 6.29 6.26 -19.31
N ALA A 21 6.89 6.81 -18.26
CA ALA A 21 7.05 6.17 -16.96
C ALA A 21 5.72 6.18 -16.17
N GLY A 22 5.47 5.10 -15.41
CA GLY A 22 4.21 4.83 -14.70
C GLY A 22 4.01 5.57 -13.36
N PRO A 23 2.79 5.53 -12.78
CA PRO A 23 2.32 6.45 -11.73
C PRO A 23 2.75 6.14 -10.28
N ALA A 24 2.94 7.14 -9.40
CA ALA A 24 3.23 7.01 -7.95
C ALA A 24 2.40 7.99 -7.11
N ALA A 25 2.09 7.64 -5.85
CA ALA A 25 1.16 8.35 -4.98
C ALA A 25 1.72 8.63 -3.58
N LEU A 26 1.74 9.90 -3.18
CA LEU A 26 2.04 10.35 -1.81
C LEU A 26 0.81 11.07 -1.26
N LEU A 27 0.40 10.71 -0.04
CA LEU A 27 -0.81 11.20 0.59
C LEU A 27 -0.49 11.86 1.93
N ALA A 28 -1.07 13.03 2.17
CA ALA A 28 -0.90 13.76 3.42
C ALA A 28 -2.21 14.41 3.86
N ALA A 29 -2.47 14.45 5.17
CA ALA A 29 -3.60 15.16 5.76
C ALA A 29 -3.11 16.42 6.49
N THR A 30 -3.95 17.44 6.65
CA THR A 30 -3.60 18.72 7.31
C THR A 30 -4.31 18.86 8.67
N SER A 31 -3.66 19.45 9.67
CA SER A 31 -4.28 19.95 10.92
C SER A 31 -4.22 21.48 10.96
N GLY A 32 -5.32 22.16 11.30
CA GLY A 32 -5.35 23.63 11.50
C GLY A 32 -4.49 24.06 12.69
N THR A 33 -3.98 25.29 12.84
CA THR A 33 -4.37 26.61 12.34
C THR A 33 -3.15 27.41 11.87
N CYS A 34 -3.00 27.65 10.56
CA CYS A 34 -2.24 28.77 9.97
C CYS A 34 -2.50 28.75 8.46
N ALA A 35 -3.29 29.72 7.99
CA ALA A 35 -3.83 29.76 6.63
C ALA A 35 -2.95 30.60 5.71
N GLN A 36 -2.33 29.98 4.69
CA GLN A 36 -2.09 30.55 3.34
C GLN A 36 -1.91 29.46 2.28
N TYR A 37 -2.84 28.51 2.19
CA TYR A 37 -3.33 27.84 0.96
C TYR A 37 -4.66 27.19 1.38
N VAL A 38 -5.75 27.47 0.64
CA VAL A 38 -7.12 27.10 1.04
C VAL A 38 -7.34 25.60 0.95
N GLY A 39 -6.99 24.88 2.02
CA GLY A 39 -7.40 23.51 2.30
C GLY A 39 -7.91 23.46 3.73
N ALA A 40 -9.22 23.31 3.90
CA ALA A 40 -9.84 23.17 5.22
C ALA A 40 -9.14 22.06 6.04
N PRO A 41 -9.05 22.18 7.38
CA PRO A 41 -8.46 21.15 8.24
C PRO A 41 -9.02 19.77 7.88
N GLY A 42 -8.14 18.80 7.65
CA GLY A 42 -8.47 17.40 7.45
C GLY A 42 -8.50 16.87 6.01
N ARG A 43 -8.31 17.71 4.98
CA ARG A 43 -8.34 17.25 3.59
C ARG A 43 -7.10 16.45 3.23
N ILE A 44 -7.29 15.30 2.59
CA ILE A 44 -6.20 14.52 1.98
C ILE A 44 -5.70 15.24 0.72
N ILE A 45 -4.40 15.48 0.64
CA ILE A 45 -3.70 15.90 -0.56
C ILE A 45 -2.94 14.69 -1.11
N TRP A 46 -3.28 14.27 -2.34
CA TRP A 46 -2.56 13.25 -3.10
C TRP A 46 -1.72 13.95 -4.17
N TRP A 47 -0.43 13.62 -4.28
CA TRP A 47 0.39 14.01 -5.43
C TRP A 47 1.30 12.88 -5.92
N GLY A 48 2.01 13.16 -7.02
CA GLY A 48 2.89 12.22 -7.70
C GLY A 48 2.51 12.11 -9.18
N ASN A 49 2.81 10.98 -9.81
CA ASN A 49 2.37 10.77 -11.19
C ASN A 49 0.91 10.30 -11.16
N THR A 50 -0.02 11.22 -11.42
CA THR A 50 -1.48 11.01 -11.37
C THR A 50 -2.11 10.88 -12.74
N GLN A 51 -1.33 11.00 -13.83
CA GLN A 51 -1.83 11.12 -15.20
C GLN A 51 -2.41 9.82 -15.78
N ALA A 52 -2.16 8.68 -15.14
CA ALA A 52 -2.70 7.37 -15.51
C ALA A 52 -3.51 6.71 -14.38
N ALA A 53 -3.81 7.44 -13.30
CA ALA A 53 -4.55 6.88 -12.17
C ALA A 53 -6.06 6.84 -12.51
N PRO A 54 -6.72 5.66 -12.53
CA PRO A 54 -8.17 5.59 -12.66
C PRO A 54 -8.89 6.44 -11.61
N ALA A 55 -10.09 6.92 -11.95
CA ALA A 55 -10.85 7.88 -11.14
C ALA A 55 -11.13 7.41 -9.70
N ASN A 56 -11.19 6.08 -9.48
CA ASN A 56 -11.39 5.47 -8.17
C ASN A 56 -10.18 5.62 -7.23
N MET A 57 -9.03 6.08 -7.70
CA MET A 57 -7.86 6.33 -6.87
C MET A 57 -7.91 7.69 -6.17
N ALA A 58 -8.79 8.60 -6.56
CA ALA A 58 -8.92 9.86 -5.83
C ALA A 58 -9.44 9.61 -4.39
N PRO A 59 -8.75 10.10 -3.35
CA PRO A 59 -9.21 9.93 -1.98
C PRO A 59 -10.49 10.76 -1.78
N PRO A 60 -11.50 10.23 -1.07
CA PRO A 60 -12.75 10.95 -0.88
C PRO A 60 -12.51 12.25 -0.10
N PRO A 61 -13.17 13.36 -0.45
CA PRO A 61 -13.14 14.58 0.36
C PRO A 61 -13.61 14.27 1.80
N GLY A 62 -12.92 14.82 2.79
CA GLY A 62 -13.26 14.60 4.19
C GLY A 62 -12.21 15.16 5.13
N VAL A 63 -12.45 14.99 6.43
CA VAL A 63 -11.52 15.27 7.53
C VAL A 63 -11.05 13.93 8.07
N TYR A 64 -9.75 13.72 8.16
CA TYR A 64 -9.18 12.44 8.58
C TYR A 64 -8.11 12.59 9.65
N THR A 65 -8.05 11.62 10.55
CA THR A 65 -7.11 11.52 11.69
C THR A 65 -6.12 10.38 11.55
N THR A 66 -6.35 9.45 10.62
CA THR A 66 -5.45 8.33 10.31
C THR A 66 -5.56 8.01 8.84
N LEU A 67 -4.43 7.59 8.27
CA LEU A 67 -4.30 7.23 6.87
C LEU A 67 -3.42 5.99 6.75
N ALA A 68 -3.84 5.02 5.95
CA ALA A 68 -3.02 3.88 5.56
C ALA A 68 -3.19 3.62 4.07
N VAL A 69 -2.07 3.51 3.34
CA VAL A 69 -2.07 3.25 1.91
C VAL A 69 -1.05 2.20 1.55
N ASN A 70 -1.34 1.48 0.48
CA ASN A 70 -0.41 0.53 -0.13
C ASN A 70 -0.61 0.53 -1.65
N SER A 71 -0.28 -0.57 -2.32
CA SER A 71 -0.12 -0.70 -3.77
C SER A 71 -1.22 -0.10 -4.63
N SER A 72 -2.47 -0.24 -4.22
CA SER A 72 -3.58 0.11 -5.10
C SER A 72 -4.80 0.65 -4.37
N HIS A 73 -4.85 0.60 -3.04
CA HIS A 73 -5.92 1.17 -2.24
C HIS A 73 -5.43 1.96 -1.04
N GLY A 74 -6.32 2.79 -0.53
CA GLY A 74 -6.12 3.52 0.71
C GLY A 74 -7.32 3.42 1.63
N LEU A 75 -7.05 3.59 2.92
CA LEU A 75 -8.01 3.67 4.01
C LEU A 75 -7.74 4.94 4.81
N ALA A 76 -8.80 5.55 5.31
CA ALA A 76 -8.69 6.68 6.21
C ALA A 76 -9.77 6.63 7.30
N LEU A 77 -9.42 7.11 8.48
CA LEU A 77 -10.35 7.26 9.60
C LEU A 77 -10.74 8.71 9.77
N ARG A 78 -12.03 8.95 9.96
CA ARG A 78 -12.58 10.25 10.36
C ARG A 78 -12.39 10.47 11.87
N PRO A 79 -12.58 11.71 12.38
CA PRO A 79 -12.50 11.98 13.82
C PRO A 79 -13.46 11.15 14.69
N ASP A 80 -14.60 10.72 14.14
CA ASP A 80 -15.55 9.84 14.81
C ASP A 80 -15.18 8.34 14.75
N GLY A 81 -14.01 8.02 14.16
CA GLY A 81 -13.50 6.67 13.96
C GLY A 81 -14.18 5.88 12.84
N THR A 82 -15.10 6.48 12.08
CA THR A 82 -15.65 5.85 10.88
C THR A 82 -14.62 5.81 9.76
N MET A 83 -14.65 4.75 8.95
CA MET A 83 -13.67 4.50 7.90
C MET A 83 -14.20 4.85 6.52
N VAL A 84 -13.29 5.31 5.66
CA VAL A 84 -13.47 5.34 4.21
C VAL A 84 -12.35 4.54 3.54
N GLY A 85 -12.62 4.04 2.34
CA GLY A 85 -11.62 3.44 1.48
C GLY A 85 -11.80 3.88 0.04
N TRP A 86 -10.72 3.81 -0.72
CA TRP A 86 -10.66 4.15 -2.14
C TRP A 86 -9.57 3.35 -2.85
N GLY A 87 -9.55 3.43 -4.18
CA GLY A 87 -8.63 2.69 -5.04
C GLY A 87 -9.18 1.34 -5.46
N ALA A 88 -8.27 0.39 -5.74
CA ALA A 88 -8.61 -0.95 -6.17
C ALA A 88 -9.49 -1.67 -5.12
N ASN A 89 -10.41 -2.48 -5.62
CA ASN A 89 -11.40 -3.15 -4.77
C ASN A 89 -11.75 -4.56 -5.28
N PHE A 90 -10.90 -5.20 -6.08
CA PHE A 90 -11.19 -6.50 -6.69
C PHE A 90 -11.53 -7.60 -5.67
N PHE A 91 -11.01 -7.48 -4.45
CA PHE A 91 -11.25 -8.40 -3.34
C PHE A 91 -12.10 -7.78 -2.23
N GLY A 92 -12.66 -6.59 -2.43
CA GLY A 92 -13.35 -5.84 -1.38
C GLY A 92 -12.40 -5.10 -0.42
N GLN A 93 -11.09 -5.02 -0.71
CA GLN A 93 -10.08 -4.48 0.21
C GLN A 93 -10.24 -3.00 0.55
N SER A 94 -10.85 -2.20 -0.34
CA SER A 94 -11.16 -0.79 -0.08
C SER A 94 -12.61 -0.57 0.38
N THR A 95 -13.40 -1.64 0.51
CA THR A 95 -14.77 -1.58 1.03
C THR A 95 -14.73 -1.41 2.55
N PRO A 96 -15.23 -0.29 3.11
CA PRO A 96 -15.16 -0.06 4.55
C PRO A 96 -16.01 -1.08 5.33
N GLN A 97 -15.42 -1.70 6.34
CA GLN A 97 -16.16 -2.52 7.30
C GLN A 97 -16.92 -1.63 8.30
N PRO A 98 -18.19 -1.92 8.63
CA PRO A 98 -18.92 -1.17 9.64
C PRO A 98 -18.20 -1.17 10.98
N GLY A 99 -18.18 -0.03 11.68
CA GLY A 99 -17.57 0.08 13.00
C GLY A 99 -16.89 1.42 13.25
N VAL A 100 -16.30 1.51 14.44
CA VAL A 100 -15.49 2.65 14.90
C VAL A 100 -14.11 2.13 15.22
N TYR A 101 -13.10 2.72 14.59
CA TYR A 101 -11.73 2.23 14.62
C TYR A 101 -10.76 3.33 15.09
N THR A 102 -9.62 2.91 15.62
CA THR A 102 -8.52 3.76 16.08
C THR A 102 -7.27 3.62 15.21
N GLN A 103 -7.16 2.53 14.45
CA GLN A 103 -6.05 2.30 13.51
C GLN A 103 -6.55 1.57 12.27
N VAL A 104 -5.91 1.86 11.13
CA VAL A 104 -6.06 1.14 9.87
C VAL A 104 -4.68 0.81 9.31
N ALA A 105 -4.59 -0.31 8.60
CA ALA A 105 -3.41 -0.73 7.85
C ALA A 105 -3.85 -1.33 6.51
N ALA A 106 -3.18 -0.94 5.43
CA ALA A 106 -3.43 -1.43 4.08
C ALA A 106 -2.32 -2.40 3.66
N GLY A 107 -2.68 -3.63 3.34
CA GLY A 107 -1.80 -4.61 2.71
C GLY A 107 -1.82 -4.48 1.18
N LEU A 108 -1.35 -5.48 0.43
CA LEU A 108 -1.42 -5.42 -1.04
C LEU A 108 -2.85 -5.48 -1.55
N ASP A 109 -3.59 -6.49 -1.09
CA ASP A 109 -4.95 -6.83 -1.54
C ASP A 109 -5.90 -7.10 -0.37
N HIS A 110 -5.47 -6.74 0.85
CA HIS A 110 -6.23 -6.90 2.08
C HIS A 110 -6.05 -5.69 2.98
N SER A 111 -6.86 -5.63 4.02
CA SER A 111 -6.95 -4.51 4.94
C SER A 111 -7.14 -5.01 6.36
N VAL A 112 -6.64 -4.23 7.33
CA VAL A 112 -6.80 -4.50 8.76
C VAL A 112 -7.20 -3.20 9.45
N ALA A 113 -8.16 -3.27 10.38
CA ALA A 113 -8.54 -2.16 11.23
C ALA A 113 -8.58 -2.61 12.69
N LEU A 114 -8.26 -1.71 13.61
CA LEU A 114 -8.24 -1.95 15.05
C LEU A 114 -9.28 -1.07 15.74
N ARG A 115 -10.11 -1.67 16.59
CA ARG A 115 -11.07 -0.98 17.44
C ARG A 115 -10.43 -0.54 18.76
N SER A 116 -11.08 0.39 19.46
CA SER A 116 -10.62 0.87 20.77
C SER A 116 -10.66 -0.19 21.88
N ASP A 117 -11.48 -1.23 21.74
CA ASP A 117 -11.50 -2.39 22.63
C ASP A 117 -10.43 -3.45 22.30
N GLY A 118 -9.54 -3.15 21.35
CA GLY A 118 -8.44 -4.00 20.93
C GLY A 118 -8.84 -5.11 19.96
N VAL A 119 -10.10 -5.21 19.55
CA VAL A 119 -10.54 -6.18 18.54
C VAL A 119 -10.09 -5.69 17.15
N ALA A 120 -9.35 -6.53 16.45
CA ALA A 120 -8.98 -6.28 15.06
C ALA A 120 -9.98 -6.92 14.10
N VAL A 121 -10.12 -6.35 12.91
CA VAL A 121 -10.92 -6.89 11.80
C VAL A 121 -10.05 -6.86 10.56
N SER A 122 -9.97 -7.98 9.84
CA SER A 122 -9.26 -8.10 8.56
C SER A 122 -10.23 -8.49 7.45
N TRP A 123 -10.06 -7.94 6.26
CA TRP A 123 -10.91 -8.21 5.10
C TRP A 123 -10.14 -8.03 3.79
N GLY A 124 -10.71 -8.48 2.67
CA GLY A 124 -10.07 -8.47 1.36
C GLY A 124 -9.63 -9.87 0.93
N ARG A 125 -8.52 -9.95 0.19
CA ARG A 125 -7.91 -11.22 -0.23
C ARG A 125 -7.52 -12.05 1.00
N ASN A 126 -7.66 -13.37 0.90
CA ASN A 126 -7.44 -14.29 2.02
C ASN A 126 -6.78 -15.61 1.61
N LEU A 127 -5.92 -15.61 0.58
CA LEU A 127 -5.36 -16.86 0.05
C LEU A 127 -4.40 -17.55 1.02
N PHE A 128 -3.78 -16.76 1.90
CA PHE A 128 -2.81 -17.24 2.90
C PHE A 128 -3.32 -17.02 4.33
N GLY A 129 -4.60 -16.65 4.51
CA GLY A 129 -5.16 -16.29 5.81
C GLY A 129 -4.91 -14.85 6.23
N GLU A 130 -4.46 -13.96 5.34
CA GLU A 130 -4.12 -12.55 5.63
C GLU A 130 -5.32 -11.70 6.05
N ALA A 131 -6.53 -12.12 5.66
CA ALA A 131 -7.80 -11.57 6.10
C ALA A 131 -8.50 -12.43 7.18
N THR A 132 -7.81 -13.39 7.77
CA THR A 132 -8.32 -14.22 8.87
C THR A 132 -7.73 -13.72 10.18
N THR A 133 -8.43 -12.80 10.85
CA THR A 133 -7.92 -12.20 12.09
C THR A 133 -7.83 -13.26 13.20
N PRO A 134 -6.66 -13.40 13.85
CA PRO A 134 -6.52 -14.29 15.01
C PRO A 134 -7.35 -13.81 16.21
N PRO A 135 -7.79 -14.72 17.09
CA PRO A 135 -8.50 -14.34 18.31
C PRO A 135 -7.58 -13.57 19.27
N GLY A 136 -8.18 -12.74 20.12
CA GLY A 136 -7.51 -11.93 21.14
C GLY A 136 -7.60 -10.43 20.86
N THR A 137 -6.81 -9.66 21.59
CA THR A 137 -6.76 -8.20 21.48
C THR A 137 -5.38 -7.72 21.07
N PHE A 138 -5.35 -6.56 20.43
CA PHE A 138 -4.15 -5.90 19.91
C PHE A 138 -4.13 -4.43 20.36
N VAL A 139 -2.92 -3.89 20.49
CA VAL A 139 -2.67 -2.46 20.75
C VAL A 139 -2.08 -1.76 19.52
N GLN A 140 -1.59 -2.52 18.55
CA GLN A 140 -1.10 -2.02 17.28
C GLN A 140 -1.22 -3.08 16.19
N ILE A 141 -1.53 -2.66 14.97
CA ILE A 141 -1.64 -3.50 13.77
C ILE A 141 -0.76 -2.98 12.63
N SER A 142 -0.33 -3.89 11.76
CA SER A 142 0.37 -3.61 10.51
C SER A 142 -0.03 -4.62 9.44
N ALA A 143 -0.05 -4.18 8.18
CA ALA A 143 -0.35 -5.00 7.02
C ALA A 143 0.71 -4.73 5.94
N GLY A 144 1.25 -5.81 5.37
CA GLY A 144 2.22 -5.78 4.28
C GLY A 144 1.68 -6.51 3.05
N TYR A 145 2.56 -7.17 2.29
CA TYR A 145 2.18 -7.74 0.98
C TYR A 145 1.04 -8.78 1.07
N SER A 146 1.27 -9.90 1.76
CA SER A 146 0.28 -10.97 1.96
C SER A 146 0.22 -11.41 3.43
N SER A 147 0.54 -10.50 4.33
CA SER A 147 0.65 -10.79 5.76
C SER A 147 0.29 -9.58 6.58
N SER A 148 -0.11 -9.88 7.81
CA SER A 148 -0.50 -8.91 8.81
C SER A 148 0.15 -9.28 10.13
N ALA A 149 0.39 -8.29 10.98
CA ALA A 149 0.89 -8.52 12.32
C ALA A 149 0.26 -7.55 13.29
N GLY A 150 0.27 -7.93 14.56
CA GLY A 150 -0.17 -7.07 15.63
C GLY A 150 0.57 -7.33 16.93
N VAL A 151 0.74 -6.26 17.71
CA VAL A 151 1.27 -6.31 19.07
C VAL A 151 0.09 -6.48 20.03
N ARG A 152 0.16 -7.45 20.93
CA ARG A 152 -0.82 -7.69 21.99
C ARG A 152 -0.54 -6.84 23.22
N PRO A 153 -1.52 -6.65 24.13
CA PRO A 153 -1.32 -5.87 25.36
C PRO A 153 -0.19 -6.36 26.27
N ASP A 154 0.15 -7.66 26.22
CA ASP A 154 1.28 -8.26 26.96
C ASP A 154 2.65 -8.03 26.28
N GLY A 155 2.67 -7.34 25.14
CA GLY A 155 3.87 -7.07 24.35
C GLY A 155 4.27 -8.21 23.41
N SER A 156 3.54 -9.33 23.36
CA SER A 156 3.80 -10.37 22.35
C SER A 156 3.31 -9.95 20.97
N ILE A 157 3.90 -10.50 19.91
CA ILE A 157 3.48 -10.27 18.52
C ILE A 157 2.77 -11.51 18.00
N HIS A 158 1.67 -11.31 17.28
CA HIS A 158 1.07 -12.33 16.44
C HIS A 158 1.17 -11.92 14.97
N VAL A 159 1.63 -12.84 14.12
CA VAL A 159 1.71 -12.67 12.67
C VAL A 159 0.71 -13.64 12.04
N TRP A 160 -0.05 -13.18 11.04
CA TRP A 160 -0.98 -14.02 10.27
C TRP A 160 -0.88 -13.70 8.77
N GLY A 161 -1.44 -14.57 7.93
CA GLY A 161 -1.21 -14.56 6.49
C GLY A 161 0.00 -15.39 6.09
N GLY A 162 0.60 -15.07 4.93
CA GLY A 162 1.72 -15.82 4.34
C GLY A 162 2.95 -16.00 5.24
N LEU A 163 3.16 -15.11 6.22
CA LEU A 163 4.26 -15.17 7.19
C LEU A 163 3.84 -15.67 8.57
N GLY A 164 2.60 -16.13 8.76
CA GLY A 164 2.07 -16.54 10.06
C GLY A 164 2.82 -17.69 10.74
N GLY A 165 3.53 -18.52 9.96
CA GLY A 165 4.38 -19.60 10.48
C GLY A 165 5.79 -19.17 10.89
N THR A 166 6.14 -17.89 10.73
CA THR A 166 7.50 -17.42 11.06
C THR A 166 7.69 -17.29 12.57
N PRO A 167 8.79 -17.80 13.14
CA PRO A 167 9.04 -17.69 14.57
C PRO A 167 9.34 -16.23 14.93
N VAL A 168 8.49 -15.66 15.78
CA VAL A 168 8.71 -14.33 16.35
C VAL A 168 9.85 -14.43 17.37
N PRO A 169 10.91 -13.60 17.27
CA PRO A 169 11.98 -13.58 18.25
C PRO A 169 11.43 -13.33 19.67
N PRO A 170 12.01 -13.96 20.72
CA PRO A 170 11.56 -13.71 22.09
C PRO A 170 11.75 -12.24 22.51
N GLY A 171 10.75 -11.69 23.19
CA GLY A 171 10.79 -10.33 23.74
C GLY A 171 9.40 -9.73 23.92
N THR A 172 9.39 -8.51 24.47
CA THR A 172 8.20 -7.66 24.56
C THR A 172 8.34 -6.47 23.62
N TYR A 173 7.28 -6.19 22.88
CA TYR A 173 7.28 -5.26 21.76
C TYR A 173 6.23 -4.17 21.97
N ARG A 174 6.50 -3.00 21.38
CA ARG A 174 5.57 -1.87 21.31
C ARG A 174 5.17 -1.51 19.88
N PHE A 175 5.85 -2.09 18.90
CA PHE A 175 5.66 -1.80 17.49
C PHE A 175 6.02 -3.01 16.64
N VAL A 176 5.22 -3.30 15.62
CA VAL A 176 5.53 -4.24 14.54
C VAL A 176 5.17 -3.62 13.19
N HIS A 177 6.00 -3.87 12.18
CA HIS A 177 5.72 -3.48 10.81
C HIS A 177 5.99 -4.65 9.86
N VAL A 178 5.00 -4.95 9.02
CA VAL A 178 5.10 -5.93 7.93
C VAL A 178 5.41 -5.18 6.64
N GLY A 179 6.61 -5.40 6.11
CA GLY A 179 7.11 -4.81 4.88
C GLY A 179 6.67 -5.49 3.59
N GLY A 180 7.11 -4.92 2.46
CA GLY A 180 7.09 -5.61 1.16
C GLY A 180 8.06 -6.81 1.16
N GLY A 181 7.92 -7.79 0.26
CA GLY A 181 8.95 -8.82 0.07
C GLY A 181 9.22 -9.78 1.25
N GLY A 182 8.34 -9.82 2.26
CA GLY A 182 8.47 -10.76 3.39
C GLY A 182 9.26 -10.23 4.59
N TYR A 183 9.64 -8.95 4.62
CA TYR A 183 10.36 -8.37 5.76
C TYR A 183 9.40 -8.10 6.92
N ILE A 184 9.72 -8.61 8.11
CA ILE A 184 9.06 -8.17 9.34
C ILE A 184 10.12 -7.57 10.25
N GLY A 185 9.77 -6.44 10.85
CA GLY A 185 10.55 -5.91 11.94
C GLY A 185 9.66 -5.34 13.04
N ALA A 186 10.24 -5.26 14.21
CA ALA A 186 9.58 -4.81 15.42
C ALA A 186 10.53 -3.99 16.27
N ILE A 187 9.94 -3.21 17.18
CA ILE A 187 10.69 -2.48 18.19
C ILE A 187 10.26 -2.99 19.55
N ARG A 188 11.25 -3.42 20.34
CA ARG A 188 11.05 -3.86 21.71
C ARG A 188 10.62 -2.70 22.61
N THR A 189 10.11 -3.02 23.79
CA THR A 189 9.73 -2.02 24.79
C THR A 189 10.89 -1.15 25.25
N ASP A 190 12.14 -1.66 25.15
CA ASP A 190 13.38 -0.92 25.42
C ASP A 190 13.86 -0.04 24.24
N GLY A 191 13.11 0.00 23.12
CA GLY A 191 13.47 0.78 21.94
C GLY A 191 14.39 0.06 20.95
N THR A 192 14.85 -1.17 21.24
CA THR A 192 15.72 -1.90 20.32
C THR A 192 14.97 -2.44 19.10
N LEU A 193 15.57 -2.28 17.92
CA LEU A 193 15.03 -2.79 16.67
C LEU A 193 15.40 -4.26 16.45
N VAL A 194 14.43 -5.06 16.02
CA VAL A 194 14.58 -6.48 15.71
C VAL A 194 13.95 -6.75 14.36
N THR A 195 14.57 -7.59 13.55
CA THR A 195 14.00 -8.06 12.28
C THR A 195 14.04 -9.58 12.21
N TRP A 196 13.09 -10.16 11.51
CA TRP A 196 13.08 -11.58 11.16
C TRP A 196 12.42 -11.77 9.79
N GLY A 197 12.69 -12.91 9.16
CA GLY A 197 12.50 -13.08 7.72
C GLY A 197 13.85 -13.01 7.00
N PRO A 198 13.94 -12.48 5.78
CA PRO A 198 15.24 -12.28 5.15
C PRO A 198 16.09 -11.36 6.05
N SER A 199 17.36 -11.73 6.28
CA SER A 199 18.24 -11.11 7.28
C SER A 199 18.60 -9.64 7.01
N LEU A 200 17.88 -8.68 7.62
CA LEU A 200 18.26 -7.26 7.61
C LEU A 200 19.38 -6.98 8.64
N PRO A 201 20.27 -6.00 8.40
CA PRO A 201 21.28 -5.63 9.38
C PRO A 201 20.62 -5.06 10.64
N VAL A 202 21.06 -5.53 11.80
CA VAL A 202 20.70 -4.95 13.10
C VAL A 202 21.46 -3.65 13.26
N ILE A 203 20.75 -2.54 13.46
CA ILE A 203 21.34 -1.24 13.73
C ILE A 203 21.16 -0.87 15.21
N PRO A 204 22.22 -0.39 15.90
CA PRO A 204 22.11 0.04 17.28
C PRO A 204 21.33 1.36 17.39
N GLY A 205 20.59 1.51 18.49
CA GLY A 205 19.85 2.72 18.80
C GLY A 205 18.51 2.44 19.47
N GLU A 206 17.84 3.53 19.88
CA GLU A 206 16.48 3.51 20.39
C GLU A 206 15.53 4.10 19.34
N PHE A 207 14.51 3.33 18.96
CA PHE A 207 13.61 3.66 17.87
C PHE A 207 12.16 3.78 18.34
N MET A 208 11.37 4.61 17.68
CA MET A 208 9.94 4.74 17.94
C MET A 208 9.06 4.18 16.81
N SER A 209 9.56 4.19 15.57
CA SER A 209 8.89 3.60 14.41
C SER A 209 9.91 3.18 13.37
N ALA A 210 9.53 2.22 12.52
CA ALA A 210 10.37 1.77 11.41
C ALA A 210 9.50 1.19 10.28
N HIS A 211 9.96 1.36 9.05
CA HIS A 211 9.37 0.73 7.87
C HIS A 211 10.42 -0.16 7.22
N PHE A 212 10.00 -1.39 6.93
CA PHE A 212 10.89 -2.45 6.47
C PHE A 212 10.65 -2.76 4.99
N ASN A 213 11.73 -2.70 4.22
CA ASN A 213 11.83 -3.13 2.83
C ASN A 213 13.31 -3.45 2.53
N CYS A 214 13.67 -3.73 1.28
CA CYS A 214 15.08 -4.00 0.96
C CYS A 214 16.01 -2.83 1.35
N ILE A 215 15.54 -1.60 1.15
CA ILE A 215 16.04 -0.40 1.82
C ILE A 215 14.99 -0.03 2.86
N SER A 216 15.36 0.10 4.11
CA SER A 216 14.48 0.36 5.26
C SER A 216 14.78 1.73 5.87
N VAL A 217 13.83 2.27 6.62
CA VAL A 217 13.98 3.52 7.36
C VAL A 217 13.47 3.37 8.79
N ALA A 218 14.18 3.92 9.76
CA ALA A 218 13.76 3.95 11.16
C ALA A 218 13.86 5.36 11.76
N LEU A 219 12.93 5.68 12.65
CA LEU A 219 12.87 6.94 13.40
C LEU A 219 13.35 6.68 14.83
N ARG A 220 14.38 7.40 15.24
CA ARG A 220 14.92 7.34 16.60
C ARG A 220 14.05 8.11 17.58
N THR A 221 14.20 7.80 18.87
CA THR A 221 13.53 8.49 19.97
C THR A 221 13.89 9.98 20.06
N ASP A 222 15.06 10.37 19.55
CA ASP A 222 15.50 11.77 19.44
C ASP A 222 14.94 12.52 18.21
N GLY A 223 14.11 11.85 17.40
CA GLY A 223 13.50 12.39 16.18
C GLY A 223 14.39 12.33 14.93
N THR A 224 15.62 11.81 15.00
CA THR A 224 16.46 11.61 13.82
C THR A 224 16.07 10.35 13.05
N ALA A 225 16.15 10.39 11.73
CA ALA A 225 15.90 9.22 10.88
C ALA A 225 17.21 8.51 10.47
N VAL A 226 17.12 7.24 10.10
CA VAL A 226 18.22 6.47 9.51
C VAL A 226 17.73 5.54 8.42
N THR A 227 18.43 5.55 7.29
CA THR A 227 18.26 4.56 6.22
C THR A 227 19.24 3.40 6.43
N PHE A 228 18.76 2.18 6.31
CA PHE A 228 19.55 0.95 6.42
C PHE A 228 18.98 -0.12 5.49
N GLY A 229 19.64 -1.27 5.31
CA GLY A 229 19.10 -2.32 4.43
C GLY A 229 20.18 -3.21 3.86
N TYR A 230 19.84 -3.99 2.84
CA TYR A 230 20.79 -4.90 2.21
C TYR A 230 21.80 -4.16 1.35
N ALA A 231 23.06 -4.62 1.40
CA ALA A 231 24.13 -4.10 0.54
C ALA A 231 23.75 -4.12 -0.95
N GLN A 232 23.05 -5.17 -1.42
CA GLN A 232 22.60 -5.29 -2.82
C GLN A 232 21.59 -4.22 -3.25
N CYS A 233 20.88 -3.62 -2.30
CA CYS A 233 19.93 -2.54 -2.54
C CYS A 233 20.56 -1.15 -2.36
N ASN A 234 21.87 -1.09 -2.09
CA ASN A 234 22.66 0.14 -2.00
C ASN A 234 22.05 1.24 -1.09
N PRO A 235 21.65 0.94 0.17
CA PRO A 235 21.04 1.91 1.08
C PRO A 235 21.92 3.14 1.34
N GLN A 236 23.24 3.00 1.24
CA GLN A 236 24.21 4.08 1.40
C GLN A 236 24.03 5.22 0.38
N ASN A 237 23.38 4.97 -0.75
CA ASN A 237 23.10 6.00 -1.75
C ASN A 237 21.91 6.89 -1.38
N TYR A 238 21.17 6.54 -0.33
CA TYR A 238 19.93 7.22 0.07
C TYR A 238 19.94 7.57 1.56
N PRO A 239 20.92 8.36 2.04
CA PRO A 239 20.99 8.72 3.45
C PRO A 239 19.75 9.51 3.88
N ALA A 240 19.29 9.26 5.10
CA ALA A 240 18.21 10.03 5.68
C ALA A 240 18.62 11.51 5.81
N PRO A 241 17.78 12.46 5.36
CA PRO A 241 18.07 13.87 5.51
C PRO A 241 18.20 14.28 6.99
N PRO A 242 19.06 15.26 7.32
CA PRO A 242 19.14 15.77 8.68
C PRO A 242 17.83 16.47 9.06
N GLY A 243 17.39 16.29 10.30
CA GLY A 243 16.20 16.92 10.84
C GLY A 243 15.60 16.18 12.02
N THR A 244 14.59 16.80 12.62
CA THR A 244 13.74 16.21 13.65
C THR A 244 12.39 15.89 13.02
N PHE A 245 12.01 14.61 13.08
CA PHE A 245 10.82 14.06 12.46
C PHE A 245 9.92 13.40 13.50
N ILE A 246 8.62 13.40 13.23
CA ILE A 246 7.58 12.82 14.09
C ILE A 246 6.87 11.63 13.45
N GLN A 247 7.00 11.46 12.13
CA GLN A 247 6.40 10.34 11.39
C GLN A 247 7.28 9.95 10.21
N LEU A 248 7.30 8.66 9.92
CA LEU A 248 7.85 8.09 8.70
C LEU A 248 6.75 7.46 7.87
N SER A 249 6.99 7.39 6.57
CA SER A 249 6.29 6.48 5.69
C SER A 249 7.22 6.01 4.58
N GLN A 250 6.95 4.81 4.09
CA GLN A 250 7.71 4.17 3.05
C GLN A 250 6.79 3.53 2.02
N SER A 251 7.15 3.67 0.74
CA SER A 251 6.47 2.96 -0.34
C SER A 251 7.07 1.57 -0.60
N SER A 252 6.30 0.66 -1.19
CA SER A 252 6.82 -0.67 -1.53
C SER A 252 7.92 -0.63 -2.61
N GLY A 253 8.02 0.45 -3.37
CA GLY A 253 9.14 0.70 -4.29
C GLY A 253 10.39 1.32 -3.64
N GLY A 254 10.41 1.50 -2.31
CA GLY A 254 11.59 1.94 -1.56
C GLY A 254 11.75 3.45 -1.34
N GLY A 255 10.79 4.27 -1.74
CA GLY A 255 10.80 5.72 -1.50
C GLY A 255 10.39 6.03 -0.07
N PHE A 256 10.89 7.16 0.46
CA PHE A 256 10.69 7.57 1.84
C PHE A 256 10.10 8.97 1.93
N ALA A 257 9.30 9.19 2.96
CA ALA A 257 8.81 10.49 3.37
C ALA A 257 8.82 10.59 4.89
N ALA A 258 9.35 11.68 5.41
CA ALA A 258 9.31 11.99 6.83
C ALA A 258 8.54 13.28 7.07
N LEU A 259 7.70 13.29 8.09
CA LEU A 259 6.99 14.48 8.55
C LEU A 259 7.75 15.11 9.70
N ARG A 260 8.05 16.40 9.59
CA ARG A 260 8.62 17.21 10.67
C ARG A 260 7.54 17.70 11.62
N ASP A 261 7.95 18.04 12.83
CA ASP A 261 7.10 18.68 13.85
C ASP A 261 6.48 20.00 13.37
N ASP A 262 7.21 20.74 12.53
CA ASP A 262 6.74 21.95 11.88
C ASP A 262 5.76 21.70 10.73
N GLY A 263 5.38 20.45 10.45
CA GLY A 263 4.43 20.05 9.41
C GLY A 263 5.01 19.96 7.99
N VAL A 264 6.32 20.09 7.80
CA VAL A 264 6.98 19.92 6.51
C VAL A 264 7.25 18.44 6.22
N ILE A 265 6.92 18.00 5.00
CA ILE A 265 7.25 16.66 4.50
C ILE A 265 8.58 16.72 3.75
N VAL A 266 9.50 15.85 4.12
CA VAL A 266 10.82 15.70 3.51
C VAL A 266 10.91 14.31 2.88
N PRO A 267 10.89 14.19 1.54
CA PRO A 267 11.01 12.90 0.89
C PRO A 267 12.41 12.65 0.34
N TRP A 268 12.79 11.38 0.22
CA TRP A 268 14.06 10.94 -0.37
C TRP A 268 13.96 9.48 -0.85
N GLY A 269 15.02 8.97 -1.49
CA GLY A 269 15.14 7.57 -1.87
C GLY A 269 15.18 7.31 -3.39
N PRO A 270 15.17 6.03 -3.81
CA PRO A 270 15.32 5.60 -5.21
C PRO A 270 14.11 5.90 -6.13
N HIS A 271 13.15 6.72 -5.70
CA HIS A 271 11.87 6.95 -6.40
C HIS A 271 11.95 7.97 -7.54
N HIS A 272 10.91 7.98 -8.39
CA HIS A 272 10.78 8.95 -9.48
C HIS A 272 10.66 10.40 -8.95
N PRO A 273 11.24 11.40 -9.65
CA PRO A 273 11.24 12.79 -9.18
C PRO A 273 9.87 13.39 -8.89
N SER A 274 8.81 12.92 -9.56
CA SER A 274 7.45 13.45 -9.36
C SER A 274 6.89 13.18 -7.97
N VAL A 275 7.30 12.10 -7.29
CA VAL A 275 6.91 11.81 -5.90
C VAL A 275 7.47 12.85 -4.94
N PHE A 276 8.64 13.41 -5.30
CA PHE A 276 9.36 14.39 -4.50
C PHE A 276 8.87 15.83 -4.69
N ASN A 277 7.93 16.06 -5.61
CA ASN A 277 7.27 17.35 -5.78
C ASN A 277 6.20 17.58 -4.70
N VAL A 278 6.62 17.60 -3.44
CA VAL A 278 5.74 17.83 -2.28
C VAL A 278 5.05 19.18 -2.43
N PRO A 279 3.70 19.22 -2.40
CA PRO A 279 2.96 20.47 -2.38
C PRO A 279 3.40 21.33 -1.20
N SER A 280 3.56 22.64 -1.44
CA SER A 280 3.81 23.58 -0.35
C SER A 280 2.65 23.54 0.65
N GLY A 281 2.96 23.39 1.93
CA GLY A 281 1.93 23.25 2.95
C GLY A 281 2.46 22.84 4.31
N ARG A 282 1.50 22.59 5.20
CA ARG A 282 1.68 22.08 6.55
C ARG A 282 0.77 20.90 6.75
N PHE A 283 1.35 19.77 7.13
CA PHE A 283 0.70 18.48 7.18
C PHE A 283 0.76 17.91 8.60
N SER A 284 -0.22 17.10 8.95
CA SER A 284 -0.32 16.38 10.22
C SER A 284 -0.07 14.88 10.06
N LEU A 285 -0.17 14.36 8.83
CA LEU A 285 0.05 12.96 8.50
C LEU A 285 0.74 12.83 7.14
N VAL A 286 1.57 11.80 7.00
CA VAL A 286 2.13 11.38 5.71
C VAL A 286 1.99 9.87 5.52
N ALA A 287 1.60 9.43 4.32
CA ALA A 287 1.64 8.03 3.92
C ALA A 287 2.01 7.88 2.43
N MET A 288 2.93 6.97 2.12
CA MET A 288 3.38 6.70 0.76
C MET A 288 2.77 5.42 0.20
N GLY A 289 2.13 5.51 -0.98
CA GLY A 289 1.87 4.37 -1.84
C GLY A 289 3.04 4.15 -2.81
N PRO A 290 3.14 2.99 -3.48
CA PRO A 290 4.17 2.77 -4.48
C PRO A 290 3.89 3.45 -5.81
N GLU A 291 4.92 3.35 -6.66
CA GLU A 291 4.83 3.57 -8.08
C GLU A 291 4.29 2.28 -8.71
N PHE A 292 3.18 2.35 -9.46
CA PHE A 292 2.50 1.24 -10.11
C PHE A 292 3.46 0.50 -11.05
N GLY A 293 4.16 -0.49 -10.52
CA GLY A 293 4.66 -1.64 -11.26
C GLY A 293 3.65 -2.75 -11.09
N TYR A 294 2.62 -2.74 -11.93
CA TYR A 294 1.50 -3.66 -11.93
C TYR A 294 0.77 -3.71 -10.57
N ALA A 295 -0.42 -3.07 -10.52
CA ALA A 295 -1.50 -3.88 -10.00
C ALA A 295 -1.40 -5.16 -10.82
N ILE A 296 -1.09 -6.29 -10.19
CA ILE A 296 -1.57 -7.54 -10.77
C ILE A 296 -3.05 -7.22 -10.94
N GLN A 297 -3.49 -7.03 -12.18
CA GLN A 297 -4.89 -7.22 -12.50
C GLN A 297 -4.99 -8.75 -12.49
N PRO A 298 -5.30 -9.42 -11.35
CA PRO A 298 -5.82 -10.77 -11.48
C PRO A 298 -7.04 -10.59 -12.38
N CYS A 299 -6.95 -11.23 -13.53
CA CYS A 299 -7.59 -10.80 -14.75
C CYS A 299 -9.08 -10.61 -14.42
N TYR A 300 -9.62 -9.39 -14.61
CA TYR A 300 -10.94 -9.01 -14.08
C TYR A 300 -12.06 -10.01 -14.45
N ALA A 301 -11.84 -10.74 -15.54
CA ALA A 301 -12.70 -11.76 -16.12
C ALA A 301 -12.20 -13.23 -16.00
N ASN A 302 -11.05 -13.50 -15.36
CA ASN A 302 -10.55 -14.86 -15.10
C ASN A 302 -10.77 -15.18 -13.61
N CYS A 303 -11.98 -15.60 -13.28
CA CYS A 303 -12.37 -15.86 -11.90
C CYS A 303 -12.24 -17.34 -11.53
N ASP A 304 -11.95 -18.21 -12.49
CA ASP A 304 -11.56 -19.59 -12.24
C ASP A 304 -10.03 -19.78 -12.05
N ASN A 305 -9.27 -18.69 -12.17
CA ASN A 305 -7.81 -18.64 -12.01
C ASN A 305 -7.07 -19.60 -12.97
N SER A 306 -7.68 -19.90 -14.12
CA SER A 306 -7.10 -20.77 -15.13
C SER A 306 -5.83 -20.13 -15.72
N THR A 307 -4.73 -20.90 -15.73
CA THR A 307 -3.43 -20.47 -16.26
C THR A 307 -3.19 -20.91 -17.70
N SER A 308 -4.15 -21.62 -18.30
CA SER A 308 -4.10 -22.12 -19.69
C SER A 308 -4.96 -21.23 -20.59
N GLY A 309 -4.39 -20.82 -21.73
CA GLY A 309 -4.95 -19.80 -22.62
C GLY A 309 -6.47 -19.89 -22.90
N SER A 310 -7.11 -18.73 -22.77
CA SER A 310 -8.27 -18.25 -23.53
C SER A 310 -9.48 -19.16 -23.68
N LEU A 311 -9.86 -19.94 -22.66
CA LEU A 311 -11.17 -20.58 -22.63
C LEU A 311 -12.10 -19.89 -21.62
N LEU A 312 -13.12 -19.20 -22.12
CA LEU A 312 -14.14 -18.58 -21.28
C LEU A 312 -15.01 -19.67 -20.66
N THR A 313 -14.99 -19.81 -19.33
CA THR A 313 -15.81 -20.80 -18.63
C THR A 313 -17.12 -20.22 -18.09
N ALA A 314 -18.04 -21.09 -17.70
CA ALA A 314 -19.27 -20.69 -17.01
C ALA A 314 -18.98 -19.97 -15.67
N ASN A 315 -17.86 -20.31 -15.01
CA ASN A 315 -17.46 -19.67 -13.75
C ASN A 315 -17.00 -18.22 -13.98
N ASP A 316 -16.29 -17.96 -15.07
CA ASP A 316 -15.88 -16.61 -15.48
C ASP A 316 -17.10 -15.75 -15.80
N PHE A 317 -18.08 -16.31 -16.53
CA PHE A 317 -19.31 -15.60 -16.85
C PHE A 317 -20.18 -15.33 -15.61
N GLN A 318 -20.29 -16.30 -14.70
CA GLN A 318 -21.04 -16.12 -13.45
C GLN A 318 -20.41 -15.03 -12.57
N CYS A 319 -19.09 -14.96 -12.54
CA CYS A 319 -18.35 -13.90 -11.83
C CYS A 319 -18.66 -12.52 -12.39
N PHE A 320 -18.68 -12.38 -13.73
CA PHE A 320 -19.08 -11.15 -14.40
C PHE A 320 -20.51 -10.71 -14.02
N LEU A 321 -21.48 -11.63 -14.05
CA LEU A 321 -22.86 -11.33 -13.68
C LEU A 321 -22.98 -10.86 -12.22
N ASN A 322 -22.24 -11.48 -11.30
CA ASN A 322 -22.22 -11.08 -9.90
C ASN A 322 -21.65 -9.66 -9.72
N LYS A 323 -20.59 -9.32 -10.46
CA LYS A 323 -20.00 -7.97 -10.44
C LYS A 323 -20.93 -6.92 -11.06
N PHE A 324 -21.58 -7.26 -12.17
CA PHE A 324 -22.59 -6.40 -12.81
C PHE A 324 -23.76 -6.12 -11.86
N ALA A 325 -24.29 -7.16 -11.19
CA ALA A 325 -25.36 -7.03 -10.22
C ALA A 325 -24.95 -6.19 -8.98
N ALA A 326 -23.66 -6.21 -8.62
CA ALA A 326 -23.09 -5.38 -7.55
C ALA A 326 -22.85 -3.91 -7.95
N GLY A 327 -23.16 -3.52 -9.19
CA GLY A 327 -22.94 -2.16 -9.68
C GLY A 327 -21.48 -1.84 -9.99
N ASP A 328 -20.66 -2.86 -10.31
CA ASP A 328 -19.26 -2.66 -10.67
C ASP A 328 -19.14 -1.85 -11.96
N THR A 329 -18.49 -0.68 -11.87
CA THR A 329 -18.22 0.21 -13.01
C THR A 329 -17.37 -0.44 -14.10
N TYR A 330 -16.64 -1.52 -13.78
CA TYR A 330 -15.90 -2.30 -14.76
C TYR A 330 -16.78 -3.31 -15.49
N ALA A 331 -17.94 -3.72 -14.96
CA ALA A 331 -18.90 -4.58 -15.67
C ALA A 331 -19.97 -3.78 -16.43
N ASN A 332 -20.22 -2.53 -16.00
CA ASN A 332 -21.17 -1.59 -16.60
C ASN A 332 -20.42 -0.67 -17.58
N CYS A 333 -20.24 -1.12 -18.82
CA CYS A 333 -19.51 -0.39 -19.85
C CYS A 333 -20.42 0.47 -20.74
N ASP A 334 -21.74 0.29 -20.64
CA ASP A 334 -22.72 1.19 -21.26
C ASP A 334 -23.00 2.46 -20.41
N GLY A 335 -22.48 2.51 -19.18
CA GLY A 335 -22.60 3.65 -18.29
C GLY A 335 -24.03 3.87 -17.77
N SER A 336 -24.86 2.83 -17.82
CA SER A 336 -26.25 2.89 -17.39
C SER A 336 -26.34 3.26 -15.90
N THR A 337 -27.26 4.18 -15.58
CA THR A 337 -27.57 4.58 -14.20
C THR A 337 -29.02 4.18 -13.89
N GLY A 338 -29.23 3.37 -12.86
CA GLY A 338 -30.55 2.80 -12.51
C GLY A 338 -30.49 1.30 -12.24
N THR A 339 -31.63 0.61 -12.33
CA THR A 339 -31.70 -0.85 -12.18
C THR A 339 -30.83 -1.50 -13.26
N PRO A 340 -29.80 -2.28 -12.89
CA PRO A 340 -28.79 -2.76 -13.83
C PRO A 340 -29.43 -3.67 -14.90
N SER A 341 -29.37 -3.24 -16.15
CA SER A 341 -29.84 -4.01 -17.30
C SER A 341 -28.65 -4.42 -18.13
N LEU A 342 -28.37 -5.73 -18.20
CA LEU A 342 -27.22 -6.23 -18.95
C LEU A 342 -27.44 -6.01 -20.45
N THR A 343 -26.61 -5.19 -21.08
CA THR A 343 -26.68 -4.92 -22.52
C THR A 343 -25.63 -5.69 -23.30
N ALA A 344 -25.80 -5.72 -24.63
CA ALA A 344 -24.78 -6.25 -25.53
C ALA A 344 -23.44 -5.48 -25.43
N ASN A 345 -23.47 -4.19 -25.07
CA ASN A 345 -22.26 -3.38 -24.88
C ASN A 345 -21.50 -3.81 -23.62
N ASP A 346 -22.21 -4.13 -22.53
CA ASP A 346 -21.61 -4.66 -21.31
C ASP A 346 -20.98 -6.02 -21.56
N PHE A 347 -21.68 -6.89 -22.29
CA PHE A 347 -21.18 -8.21 -22.64
C PHE A 347 -19.99 -8.16 -23.60
N GLN A 348 -20.02 -7.29 -24.60
CA GLN A 348 -18.90 -7.08 -25.52
C GLN A 348 -17.67 -6.53 -24.78
N CYS A 349 -17.88 -5.63 -23.82
CA CYS A 349 -16.82 -5.11 -22.97
C CYS A 349 -16.17 -6.20 -22.13
N PHE A 350 -16.99 -7.08 -21.55
CA PHE A 350 -16.52 -8.27 -20.84
C PHE A 350 -15.67 -9.18 -21.74
N LEU A 351 -16.16 -9.51 -22.95
CA LEU A 351 -15.43 -10.36 -23.89
C LEU A 351 -14.12 -9.73 -24.36
N ASN A 352 -14.11 -8.43 -24.64
CA ASN A 352 -12.89 -7.71 -25.03
C ASN A 352 -11.85 -7.77 -23.91
N ARG A 353 -12.26 -7.55 -22.66
CA ARG A 353 -11.37 -7.61 -21.49
C ARG A 353 -10.91 -9.03 -21.15
N PHE A 354 -11.75 -10.04 -21.41
CA PHE A 354 -11.34 -11.44 -21.32
C PHE A 354 -10.32 -11.79 -22.42
N ALA A 355 -10.52 -11.30 -23.64
CA ALA A 355 -9.67 -11.56 -24.80
C ALA A 355 -8.33 -10.82 -24.77
N GLU A 356 -8.26 -9.64 -24.15
CA GLU A 356 -7.02 -8.87 -23.93
C GLU A 356 -6.01 -9.64 -23.07
N GLY A 357 -6.46 -10.65 -22.32
CA GLY A 357 -5.60 -11.47 -21.47
C GLY A 357 -5.02 -10.67 -20.30
N CYS A 358 -4.20 -11.33 -19.50
CA CYS A 358 -3.61 -10.73 -18.31
C CYS A 358 -2.43 -9.82 -18.73
N GLN A 359 -2.66 -8.52 -18.86
CA GLN A 359 -1.61 -7.52 -19.08
C GLN A 359 -1.23 -6.79 -17.81
#